data_AF-A0A2A1ZTL3-F1
#
_entry.id   AF-A0A2A1ZTL3-F1
#
_cell.length_a   1.000
_cell.length_b   1.000
_cell.length_c   1.000
_cell.angle_alpha   90.00
_cell.angle_beta   90.00
_cell.angle_gamma   90.00
#
_symmetry.space_group_name_H-M   'P 1'
#
loop_
_entity.id
_entity.type
_entity.pdbx_description
1 polymer ?
#
loop_
_entity_poly.entity_id
_entity_poly.type
_entity_poly.pdbx_seq_one_letter_code
_entity_poly.pdbx_strand_id
1 'polypeptide(L)'
;MEHKDKEKNTEQNNQEQKKKDELENLLKAIEEIEKQNKNRKKGKRPRNYFAIEFGGVFHHNFLVNFLFTCLLNFTIVLALIELFNFAEYKDILYLIAFVLTYTTLEQMFRYYVLLNHFQIVIKSVGFIFFFGYIVIYYLLDQFIFLTTFNFLNATMLASCVLLFTVTRYILSMIIRKSLR
;
A
#
# COMPACT_ATOMS: atom_id res chain seq x y z
N MET A 1 -26.44 -21.11 -34.37
CA MET A 1 -25.79 -20.07 -33.54
C MET A 1 -25.65 -20.50 -32.07
N GLU A 2 -26.45 -21.44 -31.54
CA GLU A 2 -26.38 -21.87 -30.13
C GLU A 2 -25.16 -22.71 -29.71
N HIS A 3 -24.42 -23.31 -30.63
CA HIS A 3 -23.25 -24.14 -30.29
C HIS A 3 -22.00 -23.33 -29.90
N LYS A 4 -21.86 -22.08 -30.36
CA LYS A 4 -20.68 -21.22 -30.08
C LYS A 4 -20.73 -20.58 -28.68
N ASP A 5 -21.92 -20.42 -28.10
CA ASP A 5 -22.09 -19.79 -26.78
C ASP A 5 -21.94 -20.79 -25.62
N LYS A 6 -22.17 -22.09 -25.86
CA LYS A 6 -21.89 -23.15 -24.88
C LYS A 6 -20.40 -23.47 -24.75
N GLU A 7 -19.63 -23.42 -25.84
CA GLU A 7 -18.17 -23.60 -25.81
C GLU A 7 -17.47 -22.45 -25.09
N LYS A 8 -17.85 -21.19 -25.35
CA LYS A 8 -17.30 -20.01 -24.64
C LYS A 8 -17.54 -20.04 -23.14
N ASN A 9 -18.75 -20.42 -22.70
CA ASN A 9 -19.06 -20.55 -21.27
C ASN A 9 -18.28 -21.69 -20.60
N THR A 10 -17.99 -22.78 -21.33
CA THR A 10 -17.23 -23.91 -20.80
C THR A 10 -15.73 -23.58 -20.68
N GLU A 11 -15.18 -22.81 -21.62
CA GLU A 11 -13.79 -22.33 -21.59
C GLU A 11 -13.55 -21.26 -20.51
N GLN A 12 -14.48 -20.32 -20.31
CA GLN A 12 -14.39 -19.33 -19.24
C GLN A 12 -14.43 -20.00 -17.86
N ASN A 13 -15.32 -20.97 -17.66
CA ASN A 13 -15.44 -21.71 -16.40
C ASN A 13 -14.19 -22.56 -16.13
N ASN A 14 -13.60 -23.19 -17.15
CA ASN A 14 -12.34 -23.93 -17.03
C ASN A 14 -11.12 -23.04 -16.74
N GLN A 15 -11.07 -21.81 -17.25
CA GLN A 15 -10.01 -20.85 -16.92
C GLN A 15 -10.15 -20.31 -15.50
N GLU A 16 -11.37 -20.11 -15.01
CA GLU A 16 -11.64 -19.71 -13.64
C GLU A 16 -11.32 -20.82 -12.65
N GLN A 17 -11.65 -22.07 -13.00
CA GLN A 17 -11.30 -23.26 -12.25
C GLN A 17 -9.77 -23.42 -12.15
N LYS A 18 -9.05 -23.34 -13.27
CA LYS A 18 -7.57 -23.40 -13.29
C LYS A 18 -6.92 -22.30 -12.46
N LYS A 19 -7.45 -21.09 -12.45
CA LYS A 19 -6.95 -19.98 -11.62
C LYS A 19 -7.22 -20.21 -10.13
N LYS A 20 -8.34 -20.82 -9.78
CA LYS A 20 -8.64 -21.23 -8.40
C LYS A 20 -7.70 -22.35 -7.95
N ASP A 21 -7.44 -23.32 -8.83
CA ASP A 21 -6.51 -24.42 -8.56
C ASP A 21 -5.06 -23.92 -8.42
N GLU A 22 -4.62 -22.98 -9.26
CA GLU A 22 -3.31 -22.32 -9.13
C GLU A 22 -3.21 -21.49 -7.84
N LEU A 23 -4.27 -20.78 -7.46
CA LEU A 23 -4.32 -20.01 -6.21
C LEU A 23 -4.28 -20.93 -4.99
N GLU A 24 -5.00 -22.06 -5.04
CA GLU A 24 -4.98 -23.09 -4.01
C GLU A 24 -3.60 -23.74 -3.90
N ASN A 25 -2.91 -23.95 -5.02
CA ASN A 25 -1.54 -24.44 -5.05
C ASN A 25 -0.54 -23.43 -4.50
N LEU A 26 -0.71 -22.12 -4.76
CA LEU A 26 0.09 -21.06 -4.16
C LEU A 26 -0.16 -20.94 -2.65
N LEU A 27 -1.41 -21.05 -2.20
CA LEU A 27 -1.78 -21.08 -0.79
C LEU A 27 -1.20 -22.30 -0.07
N LYS A 28 -1.27 -23.49 -0.70
CA LYS A 28 -0.64 -24.72 -0.20
C LYS A 28 0.89 -24.61 -0.15
N ALA A 29 1.51 -24.01 -1.17
CA ALA A 29 2.96 -23.76 -1.16
C ALA A 29 3.36 -22.81 -0.02
N ILE A 30 2.57 -21.78 0.25
CA ILE A 30 2.77 -20.88 1.39
C ILE A 30 2.59 -21.64 2.72
N GLU A 31 1.56 -22.50 2.83
CA GLU A 31 1.28 -23.29 4.03
C GLU A 31 2.34 -24.39 4.27
N GLU A 32 2.90 -24.98 3.22
CA GLU A 32 4.03 -25.92 3.30
C GLU A 32 5.31 -25.21 3.72
N ILE A 33 5.59 -24.01 3.20
CA ILE A 33 6.71 -23.17 3.66
C ILE A 33 6.51 -22.82 5.15
N GLU A 34 5.27 -22.57 5.60
CA GLU A 34 4.96 -22.39 7.03
C GLU A 34 5.18 -23.65 7.87
N LYS A 35 4.75 -24.82 7.39
CA LYS A 35 4.91 -26.10 8.09
C LYS A 35 6.39 -26.51 8.16
N GLN A 36 7.14 -26.31 7.09
CA GLN A 36 8.59 -26.53 7.05
C GLN A 36 9.34 -25.57 8.00
N ASN A 37 8.87 -24.33 8.14
CA ASN A 37 9.42 -23.37 9.11
C ASN A 37 9.01 -23.67 10.56
N LYS A 38 7.82 -24.21 10.82
CA LYS A 38 7.37 -24.68 12.15
C LYS A 38 8.20 -25.85 12.68
N ASN A 39 8.59 -26.78 11.81
CA ASN A 39 9.39 -27.94 12.20
C ASN A 39 10.88 -27.61 12.44
N ARG A 40 11.35 -26.41 12.05
CA ARG A 40 12.77 -26.04 12.14
C ARG A 40 13.21 -25.29 13.40
N LYS A 41 12.34 -24.95 14.36
CA LYS A 41 12.73 -24.61 15.75
C LYS A 41 11.52 -24.29 16.63
N LYS A 42 11.30 -25.10 17.66
CA LYS A 42 10.60 -24.70 18.90
C LYS A 42 11.40 -23.58 19.57
N GLY A 43 11.10 -22.35 19.19
CA GLY A 43 11.64 -21.14 19.81
C GLY A 43 10.78 -19.99 19.31
N LYS A 44 9.96 -19.44 20.21
CA LYS A 44 8.99 -18.35 19.94
C LYS A 44 9.51 -17.38 18.88
N ARG A 45 8.92 -17.40 17.69
CA ARG A 45 9.09 -16.35 16.68
C ARG A 45 7.71 -15.75 16.40
N PRO A 46 7.57 -14.42 16.45
CA PRO A 46 6.30 -13.78 16.17
C PRO A 46 5.92 -14.00 14.70
N ARG A 47 4.61 -14.13 14.47
CA ARG A 47 3.97 -14.12 13.16
C ARG A 47 4.37 -12.87 12.37
N ASN A 48 5.43 -12.95 11.58
CA ASN A 48 5.69 -12.00 10.51
C ASN A 48 5.15 -12.62 9.22
N TYR A 49 3.83 -12.66 9.10
CA TYR A 49 3.18 -12.97 7.84
C TYR A 49 3.43 -11.80 6.88
N PHE A 50 4.17 -12.08 5.81
CA PHE A 50 4.15 -11.37 4.53
C PHE A 50 4.04 -9.84 4.62
N ALA A 51 5.04 -9.21 5.20
CA ALA A 51 5.42 -7.84 4.86
C ALA A 51 6.12 -7.83 3.48
N ILE A 52 5.43 -8.33 2.45
CA ILE A 52 5.83 -8.10 1.07
C ILE A 52 5.24 -6.73 0.70
N GLU A 53 6.08 -5.73 0.92
CA GLU A 53 6.32 -4.65 -0.03
C GLU A 53 5.36 -3.46 -0.13
N PHE A 54 4.57 -3.08 0.87
CA PHE A 54 3.89 -1.77 0.81
C PHE A 54 3.82 -1.00 2.15
N GLY A 55 4.95 -0.89 2.84
CA GLY A 55 5.13 -0.08 4.06
C GLY A 55 5.95 -0.84 5.09
N GLY A 56 7.10 -0.30 5.49
CA GLY A 56 7.99 -0.95 6.44
C GLY A 56 7.29 -1.24 7.77
N VAL A 57 7.47 -2.44 8.32
CA VAL A 57 7.20 -2.70 9.73
C VAL A 57 8.46 -2.31 10.50
N PHE A 58 8.49 -1.08 11.00
CA PHE A 58 9.59 -0.52 11.79
C PHE A 58 9.63 -1.10 13.20
N HIS A 59 8.48 -1.52 13.74
CA HIS A 59 8.39 -2.09 15.08
C HIS A 59 7.24 -3.11 15.19
N HIS A 60 7.36 -4.08 16.13
CA HIS A 60 6.33 -5.10 16.33
C HIS A 60 5.03 -4.53 16.93
N ASN A 61 5.14 -3.50 17.77
CA ASN A 61 3.99 -2.77 18.31
C ASN A 61 3.36 -1.89 17.21
N PHE A 62 2.08 -2.15 16.91
CA PHE A 62 1.30 -1.43 15.90
C PHE A 62 1.32 0.09 16.10
N LEU A 63 1.12 0.58 17.33
CA LEU A 63 1.07 2.02 17.60
C LEU A 63 2.42 2.70 17.35
N VAL A 64 3.50 2.04 17.78
CA VAL A 64 4.87 2.54 17.56
C VAL A 64 5.18 2.54 16.06
N ASN A 65 4.81 1.49 15.34
CA ASN A 65 4.98 1.42 13.90
C ASN A 65 4.18 2.51 13.17
N PHE A 66 2.95 2.77 13.61
CA PHE A 66 2.11 3.84 13.08
C PHE A 66 2.79 5.20 13.25
N LEU A 67 3.29 5.50 14.45
CA LEU A 67 3.98 6.76 14.75
C LEU A 67 5.24 6.93 13.89
N PHE A 68 6.08 5.90 13.77
CA PHE A 68 7.25 5.95 12.89
C PHE A 68 6.87 6.16 11.43
N THR A 69 5.81 5.49 10.96
CA THR A 69 5.32 5.66 9.59
C THR A 69 4.82 7.07 9.37
N CYS A 70 4.06 7.63 10.33
CA CYS A 70 3.56 9.00 10.26
C CYS A 70 4.70 10.02 10.25
N LEU A 71 5.71 9.84 11.10
CA LEU A 71 6.90 10.71 11.13
C LEU A 71 7.67 10.66 9.81
N LEU A 72 7.91 9.46 9.27
CA LEU A 72 8.59 9.30 7.99
C LEU A 72 7.78 9.94 6.86
N ASN A 73 6.47 9.69 6.81
CA ASN A 73 5.59 10.30 5.82
C ASN A 73 5.61 11.83 5.94
N PHE A 74 5.57 12.37 7.16
CA PHE A 74 5.62 13.81 7.41
C PHE A 74 6.91 14.43 6.88
N THR A 75 8.05 13.84 7.22
CA THR A 75 9.36 14.31 6.76
C THR A 75 9.45 14.32 5.24
N ILE A 76 8.98 13.26 4.57
CA ILE A 76 9.01 13.21 3.09
C ILE A 76 8.08 14.25 2.49
N VAL A 77 6.83 14.35 2.95
CA VAL A 77 5.85 15.30 2.39
C VAL A 77 6.34 16.74 2.60
N LEU A 78 6.83 17.07 3.80
CA LEU A 78 7.41 18.38 4.07
C LEU A 78 8.59 18.66 3.13
N ALA A 79 9.53 17.73 3.00
CA ALA A 79 10.68 17.90 2.11
C ALA A 79 10.27 18.08 0.64
N LEU A 80 9.26 17.35 0.17
CA LEU A 80 8.76 17.48 -1.21
C LEU A 80 8.07 18.83 -1.45
N ILE A 81 7.28 19.31 -0.48
CA ILE A 81 6.62 20.60 -0.58
C ILE A 81 7.66 21.73 -0.56
N GLU A 82 8.60 21.72 0.38
CA GLU A 82 9.63 22.77 0.47
C GLU A 82 10.58 22.77 -0.73
N LEU A 83 10.91 21.62 -1.30
CA LEU A 83 11.87 21.53 -2.41
C LEU A 83 11.25 21.83 -3.78
N PHE A 84 10.01 21.41 -4.02
CA PHE A 84 9.37 21.50 -5.33
C PHE A 84 8.16 22.44 -5.38
N ASN A 85 7.72 22.93 -4.23
CA ASN A 85 6.56 23.81 -4.08
C ASN A 85 5.28 23.24 -4.72
N PHE A 86 4.99 21.95 -4.46
CA PHE A 86 3.82 21.27 -5.04
C PHE A 86 2.47 21.70 -4.43
N ALA A 87 2.48 22.14 -3.18
CA ALA A 87 1.28 22.47 -2.41
C ALA A 87 1.56 23.61 -1.43
N GLU A 88 0.51 24.33 -1.08
CA GLU A 88 0.53 25.38 -0.08
C GLU A 88 -0.26 24.92 1.15
N TYR A 89 0.26 25.24 2.32
CA TYR A 89 -0.40 24.97 3.60
C TYR A 89 -0.37 26.21 4.48
N LYS A 90 -1.47 26.49 5.19
CA LYS A 90 -1.60 27.69 6.02
C LYS A 90 -0.68 27.70 7.23
N ASP A 91 -0.53 26.55 7.87
CA ASP A 91 0.23 26.39 9.10
C ASP A 91 0.75 24.94 9.19
N ILE A 92 1.86 24.75 9.88
CA ILE A 92 2.51 23.45 10.04
C ILE A 92 1.58 22.44 10.72
N LEU A 93 0.68 22.91 11.59
CA LEU A 93 -0.33 22.07 12.24
C LEU A 93 -1.29 21.43 11.23
N TYR A 94 -1.67 22.16 10.17
CA TYR A 94 -2.51 21.61 9.10
C TYR A 94 -1.76 20.59 8.26
N LEU A 95 -0.45 20.78 8.03
CA LEU A 95 0.37 19.79 7.37
C LEU A 95 0.47 18.50 8.20
N ILE A 96 0.69 18.61 9.51
CA ILE A 96 0.72 17.46 10.42
C ILE A 96 -0.64 16.73 10.39
N ALA A 97 -1.75 17.47 10.48
CA ALA A 97 -3.09 16.90 10.43
C ALA A 97 -3.38 16.21 9.09
N PHE A 98 -2.96 16.81 7.98
CA PHE A 98 -3.07 16.23 6.64
C PHE A 98 -2.33 14.90 6.55
N VAL A 99 -1.06 14.87 6.97
CA VAL A 99 -0.23 13.67 6.92
C VAL A 99 -0.75 12.58 7.86
N LEU A 100 -1.22 12.93 9.05
CA LEU A 100 -1.81 11.99 10.01
C LEU A 100 -3.07 11.33 9.41
N THR A 101 -3.95 12.14 8.82
CA THR A 101 -5.20 11.68 8.21
C THR A 101 -4.90 10.81 7.00
N TYR A 102 -3.99 11.26 6.13
CA TYR A 102 -3.48 10.47 5.00
C TYR A 102 -2.92 9.12 5.47
N THR A 103 -2.03 9.10 6.46
CA THR A 103 -1.39 7.86 6.94
C THR A 103 -2.42 6.88 7.50
N THR A 104 -3.46 7.39 8.17
CA THR A 104 -4.57 6.57 8.68
C THR A 104 -5.37 5.97 7.54
N LEU A 105 -5.81 6.79 6.58
CA LEU A 105 -6.58 6.33 5.41
C LEU A 105 -5.77 5.36 4.55
N GLU A 106 -4.48 5.62 4.37
CA GLU A 106 -3.57 4.74 3.65
C GLU A 106 -3.52 3.35 4.29
N GLN A 107 -3.39 3.28 5.63
CA GLN A 107 -3.36 2.01 6.34
C GLN A 107 -4.69 1.25 6.23
N MET A 108 -5.81 1.95 6.37
CA MET A 108 -7.14 1.36 6.20
C MET A 108 -7.34 0.84 4.79
N PHE A 109 -7.00 1.65 3.78
CA PHE A 109 -7.10 1.27 2.36
C PHE A 109 -6.21 0.06 2.04
N ARG A 110 -4.94 0.08 2.49
CA ARG A 110 -4.02 -1.03 2.27
C ARG A 110 -4.54 -2.31 2.91
N TYR A 111 -4.99 -2.24 4.16
CA TYR A 111 -5.56 -3.38 4.87
C TYR A 111 -6.80 -3.94 4.15
N TYR A 112 -7.72 -3.06 3.74
CA TYR A 112 -8.93 -3.42 3.01
C TYR A 112 -8.63 -4.11 1.68
N VAL A 113 -7.74 -3.53 0.85
CA VAL A 113 -7.39 -4.07 -0.47
C VAL A 113 -6.68 -5.42 -0.34
N LEU A 114 -5.81 -5.59 0.66
CA LEU A 114 -5.11 -6.86 0.88
C LEU A 114 -6.06 -7.97 1.33
N LEU A 115 -7.07 -7.67 2.16
CA LEU A 115 -8.03 -8.68 2.62
C LEU A 115 -9.06 -9.04 1.56
N ASN A 116 -9.66 -8.05 0.91
CA ASN A 116 -10.83 -8.26 0.06
C ASN A 116 -10.47 -8.42 -1.43
N HIS A 117 -9.33 -7.87 -1.85
CA HIS A 117 -8.98 -7.72 -3.27
C HIS A 117 -7.54 -8.14 -3.58
N PHE A 118 -7.01 -9.14 -2.85
CA PHE A 118 -5.64 -9.62 -3.03
C PHE A 118 -5.28 -10.00 -4.49
N GLN A 119 -6.22 -10.60 -5.22
CA GLN A 119 -6.01 -10.96 -6.63
C GLN A 119 -5.76 -9.73 -7.53
N ILE A 120 -6.38 -8.59 -7.20
CA ILE A 120 -6.20 -7.33 -7.95
C ILE A 120 -4.79 -6.79 -7.68
N VAL A 121 -4.29 -6.92 -6.46
CA VAL A 121 -2.92 -6.50 -6.09
C VAL A 121 -1.89 -7.25 -6.92
N ILE A 122 -2.00 -8.58 -7.02
CA ILE A 122 -1.07 -9.40 -7.81
C ILE A 122 -1.16 -9.04 -9.29
N LYS A 123 -2.37 -8.98 -9.85
CA LYS A 123 -2.58 -8.66 -11.28
C LYS A 123 -2.08 -7.28 -11.66
N SER A 124 -2.16 -6.32 -10.73
CA SER A 124 -1.70 -4.95 -10.95
C SER A 124 -0.25 -4.71 -10.53
N VAL A 125 0.49 -5.71 -10.07
CA VAL A 125 1.85 -5.54 -9.52
C VAL A 125 1.90 -4.40 -8.49
N GLY A 126 0.84 -4.24 -7.70
CA GLY A 126 0.71 -3.18 -6.70
C GLY A 126 0.42 -1.78 -7.23
N PHE A 127 0.24 -1.56 -8.55
CA PHE A 127 -0.19 -0.26 -9.10
C PHE A 127 -1.54 0.22 -8.53
N ILE A 128 -2.40 -0.71 -8.10
CA ILE A 128 -3.66 -0.37 -7.41
C ILE A 128 -3.42 0.53 -6.19
N PHE A 129 -2.30 0.36 -5.49
CA PHE A 129 -1.95 1.19 -4.35
C PHE A 129 -1.62 2.61 -4.76
N PHE A 130 -0.85 2.79 -5.84
CA PHE A 130 -0.51 4.12 -6.35
C PHE A 130 -1.76 4.92 -6.73
N PHE A 131 -2.66 4.34 -7.51
CA PHE A 131 -3.93 5.00 -7.85
C PHE A 131 -4.79 5.27 -6.63
N GLY A 132 -4.86 4.31 -5.70
CA GLY A 132 -5.54 4.51 -4.43
C GLY A 132 -4.97 5.69 -3.63
N TYR A 133 -3.64 5.86 -3.60
CA TYR A 133 -3.01 6.98 -2.92
C TYR A 133 -3.32 8.31 -3.60
N ILE A 134 -3.33 8.38 -4.94
CA ILE A 134 -3.78 9.58 -5.67
C ILE A 134 -5.21 9.95 -5.26
N VAL A 135 -6.11 8.96 -5.24
CA VAL A 135 -7.52 9.19 -4.85
C VAL A 135 -7.60 9.68 -3.40
N ILE A 136 -6.86 9.08 -2.47
CA ILE A 136 -6.85 9.52 -1.07
C ILE A 136 -6.33 10.96 -0.95
N TYR A 137 -5.22 11.30 -1.60
CA TYR A 137 -4.68 12.67 -1.61
C TYR A 137 -5.69 13.66 -2.19
N TYR A 138 -6.31 13.32 -3.31
CA TYR A 138 -7.34 14.15 -3.94
C TYR A 138 -8.55 14.36 -3.03
N LEU A 139 -9.03 13.31 -2.36
CA LEU A 139 -10.14 13.42 -1.43
C LEU A 139 -9.79 14.29 -0.22
N LEU A 140 -8.57 14.17 0.30
CA LEU A 140 -8.12 15.00 1.42
C LEU A 140 -8.05 16.48 1.02
N ASP A 141 -7.42 16.76 -0.12
CA ASP A 141 -7.27 18.10 -0.69
C ASP A 141 -8.64 18.76 -0.94
N GLN A 142 -9.54 18.08 -1.65
CA GLN A 142 -10.79 18.67 -2.14
C GLN A 142 -11.98 18.58 -1.17
N PHE A 143 -11.96 17.69 -0.16
CA PHE A 143 -13.10 17.48 0.74
C PHE A 143 -12.80 17.71 2.22
N ILE A 144 -11.56 17.55 2.67
CA ILE A 144 -11.22 17.64 4.10
C ILE A 144 -10.44 18.93 4.41
N PHE A 145 -9.48 19.31 3.56
CA PHE A 145 -8.55 20.42 3.82
C PHE A 145 -8.67 21.61 2.86
N LEU A 146 -9.85 21.82 2.25
CA LEU A 146 -10.12 22.78 1.15
C LEU A 146 -9.52 24.18 1.31
N THR A 147 -9.47 24.69 2.55
CA THR A 147 -9.03 26.06 2.81
C THR A 147 -7.68 26.12 3.53
N THR A 148 -7.09 24.98 3.86
CA THR A 148 -5.94 24.88 4.77
C THR A 148 -4.72 24.22 4.13
N PHE A 149 -4.95 23.31 3.19
CA PHE A 149 -3.92 22.64 2.42
C PHE A 149 -4.45 22.49 1.00
N ASN A 150 -3.73 23.02 0.00
CA ASN A 150 -4.14 22.91 -1.39
C ASN A 150 -2.95 22.60 -2.29
N PHE A 151 -3.10 21.60 -3.15
CA PHE A 151 -2.20 21.44 -4.30
C PHE A 151 -2.45 22.54 -5.33
N LEU A 152 -1.37 23.05 -5.93
CA LEU A 152 -1.47 24.12 -6.93
C LEU A 152 -2.28 23.70 -8.16
N ASN A 153 -2.11 22.44 -8.59
CA ASN A 153 -2.79 21.86 -9.74
C ASN A 153 -2.89 20.33 -9.59
N ALA A 154 -3.83 19.71 -10.30
CA ALA A 154 -3.99 18.24 -10.32
C ALA A 154 -2.70 17.50 -10.76
N THR A 155 -1.94 18.07 -11.71
CA THR A 155 -0.65 17.54 -12.16
C THR A 155 0.40 17.56 -11.04
N MET A 156 0.40 18.59 -10.20
CA MET A 156 1.32 18.70 -9.06
C MET A 156 0.96 17.69 -7.97
N LEU A 157 -0.33 17.44 -7.75
CA LEU A 157 -0.79 16.38 -6.86
C LEU A 157 -0.27 15.01 -7.33
N ALA A 158 -0.53 14.64 -8.58
CA ALA A 158 -0.10 13.36 -9.13
C ALA A 158 1.43 13.20 -9.06
N SER A 159 2.18 14.27 -9.39
CA SER A 159 3.65 14.28 -9.34
C SER A 159 4.17 14.15 -7.90
N CYS A 160 3.55 14.86 -6.94
CA CYS A 160 3.87 14.77 -5.53
C CYS A 160 3.64 13.35 -5.01
N VAL A 161 2.50 12.72 -5.32
CA VAL A 161 2.19 11.35 -4.89
C VAL A 161 3.17 10.34 -5.48
N LEU A 162 3.56 10.51 -6.75
CA LEU A 162 4.55 9.67 -7.40
C LEU A 162 5.92 9.78 -6.72
N LEU A 163 6.42 11.01 -6.55
CA LEU A 163 7.71 11.25 -5.89
C LEU A 163 7.69 10.79 -4.43
N PHE A 164 6.59 11.03 -3.72
CA PHE A 164 6.39 10.54 -2.37
C PHE A 164 6.50 9.02 -2.32
N THR A 165 5.79 8.31 -3.20
CA THR A 165 5.79 6.85 -3.26
C THR A 165 7.18 6.30 -3.54
N VAL A 166 7.89 6.86 -4.52
CA VAL A 166 9.25 6.47 -4.89
C VAL A 166 10.23 6.75 -3.76
N THR A 167 10.21 7.96 -3.20
CA THR A 167 11.10 8.38 -2.11
C THR A 167 10.90 7.51 -0.88
N ARG A 168 9.65 7.24 -0.53
CA ARG A 168 9.28 6.36 0.59
C ARG A 168 9.78 4.94 0.37
N TYR A 169 9.68 4.41 -0.85
CA TYR A 169 10.19 3.10 -1.19
C TYR A 169 11.72 3.02 -1.00
N ILE A 170 12.45 4.01 -1.54
CA ILE A 170 13.91 4.10 -1.42
C ILE A 170 14.34 4.23 0.05
N LEU A 171 13.72 5.14 0.82
CA LEU A 171 14.03 5.32 2.24
C LEU A 171 13.74 4.04 3.04
N SER A 172 12.61 3.40 2.79
CA SER A 172 12.27 2.13 3.43
C SER A 172 13.29 1.04 3.11
N MET A 173 13.83 1.02 1.89
CA MET A 173 14.90 0.10 1.49
C MET A 173 16.21 0.39 2.24
N ILE A 174 16.62 1.66 2.33
CA ILE A 174 17.84 2.09 3.02
C ILE A 174 17.76 1.76 4.52
N ILE A 175 16.67 2.12 5.18
CA ILE A 175 16.46 1.88 6.61
C ILE A 175 16.55 0.38 6.91
N ARG A 176 15.95 -0.47 6.06
CA ARG A 176 16.03 -1.93 6.22
C ARG A 176 17.44 -2.47 6.03
N LYS A 177 18.22 -1.91 5.11
CA LYS A 177 19.63 -2.28 4.92
C LYS A 177 20.48 -1.87 6.12
N SER A 178 20.21 -0.72 6.72
CA SER A 178 20.97 -0.19 7.85
C SER A 178 20.67 -0.87 9.19
N LEU A 179 19.46 -1.43 9.35
CA LEU A 179 19.03 -2.12 10.58
C LEU A 179 19.37 -3.62 10.59
N ARG A 180 20.04 -4.13 9.56
CA ARG A 180 20.42 -5.54 9.40
C ARG A 180 21.93 -5.68 9.48
#